data_AF-A0A453IYV7-F1
#
_entry.id   AF-A0A453IYV7-F1
#
_cell.length_a   1.000
_cell.length_b   1.000
_cell.length_c   1.000
_cell.angle_alpha   90.00
_cell.angle_beta   90.00
_cell.angle_gamma   90.00
#
_symmetry.space_group_name_H-M   'P 1'
#
loop_
_entity.id
_entity.type
_entity.pdbx_description
1 polymer ?
#
loop_
_entity_poly.entity_id
_entity_poly.type
_entity_poly.pdbx_seq_one_letter_code
_entity_poly.pdbx_strand_id
1 'polypeptide(L)'
;FQNISTQSWYPPSVGGSSSHPSTPSSSGASPHQRASDHPQPSSRGQPSPAEAAGIIARLRDKSVDELQRLLKDKESYNAFFNSLDQVKTQNNLRDELRKETLQLARENLEKEQRISELRNQVQYYLPLKL
;
A
#
# COMPACT_ATOMS: atom_id res chain seq x y z
N PHE A 1 -24.45 -19.34 29.14
CA PHE A 1 -23.66 -18.99 27.94
C PHE A 1 -22.97 -17.66 28.20
N GLN A 2 -21.66 -17.72 28.40
CA GLN A 2 -20.83 -16.61 28.89
C GLN A 2 -20.52 -15.61 27.78
N ASN A 3 -20.56 -14.35 28.20
CA ASN A 3 -20.30 -13.12 27.47
C ASN A 3 -18.84 -13.11 26.95
N ILE A 4 -18.67 -13.06 25.63
CA ILE A 4 -17.38 -12.84 24.98
C ILE A 4 -16.90 -11.42 25.26
N SER A 5 -15.85 -11.28 26.06
CA SER A 5 -15.24 -9.99 26.35
C SER A 5 -14.35 -9.57 25.17
N THR A 6 -14.87 -8.71 24.30
CA THR A 6 -14.12 -8.04 23.23
C THR A 6 -13.21 -6.99 23.86
N GLN A 7 -12.03 -7.40 24.34
CA GLN A 7 -11.00 -6.45 24.74
C GLN A 7 -10.26 -5.95 23.49
N SER A 8 -10.56 -4.72 23.10
CA SER A 8 -9.99 -4.02 21.95
C SER A 8 -8.50 -3.74 22.15
N TRP A 9 -7.68 -4.08 21.15
CA TRP A 9 -6.20 -3.98 21.16
C TRP A 9 -5.62 -2.58 20.94
N TYR A 10 -6.43 -1.52 21.03
CA TYR A 10 -6.00 -0.16 20.72
C TYR A 10 -6.13 0.76 21.93
N PRO A 11 -5.13 1.62 22.19
CA PRO A 11 -5.21 2.59 23.28
C PRO A 11 -6.30 3.64 23.00
N PRO A 12 -7.00 4.13 24.03
CA PRO A 12 -8.04 5.13 23.86
C PRO A 12 -7.44 6.49 23.46
N SER A 13 -7.95 7.08 22.38
CA SER A 13 -7.65 8.45 22.00
C SER A 13 -8.17 9.42 23.05
N VAL A 14 -7.31 10.28 23.57
CA VAL A 14 -7.65 11.35 24.52
C VAL A 14 -8.50 12.40 23.80
N GLY A 15 -9.83 12.30 23.93
CA GLY A 15 -10.76 13.37 23.60
C GLY A 15 -11.06 14.20 24.85
N GLY A 16 -10.50 15.40 24.94
CA GLY A 16 -10.75 16.36 26.02
C GLY A 16 -11.28 17.68 25.46
N SER A 17 -12.44 18.08 25.97
CA SER A 17 -13.23 19.26 25.56
C SER A 17 -12.57 20.62 25.83
N SER A 18 -12.92 21.57 24.96
CA SER A 18 -12.95 23.05 25.06
C SER A 18 -12.46 23.74 26.35
N SER A 19 -11.46 24.63 26.20
CA SER A 19 -11.38 25.92 26.91
C SER A 19 -10.37 26.84 26.20
N HIS A 20 -10.81 28.03 25.81
CA HIS A 20 -9.96 29.07 25.22
C HIS A 20 -9.05 29.72 26.29
N PRO A 21 -7.84 30.17 25.92
CA PRO A 21 -7.62 31.63 25.94
C PRO A 21 -6.81 32.16 24.74
N SER A 22 -6.94 33.48 24.57
CA SER A 22 -6.58 34.33 23.44
C SER A 22 -5.08 34.43 23.15
N THR A 23 -4.71 34.44 21.85
CA THR A 23 -3.39 34.89 21.36
C THR A 23 -3.47 36.38 20.94
N PRO A 24 -2.47 37.23 21.27
CA PRO A 24 -2.44 38.61 20.81
C PRO A 24 -2.08 38.71 19.32
N SER A 25 -2.59 39.79 18.74
CA SER A 25 -2.57 40.23 17.35
C SER A 25 -1.16 40.40 16.74
N SER A 26 -0.99 40.01 15.46
CA SER A 26 -0.42 40.89 14.42
C SER A 26 -0.60 40.33 12.99
N SER A 27 -1.46 41.01 12.25
CA SER A 27 -1.42 41.37 10.83
C SER A 27 -0.78 40.45 9.78
N GLY A 28 -1.61 39.90 8.89
CA GLY A 28 -1.21 39.39 7.58
C GLY A 28 -2.38 38.81 6.80
N ALA A 29 -2.90 39.57 5.83
CA ALA A 29 -4.15 39.38 5.10
C ALA A 29 -4.42 37.98 4.48
N SER A 30 -5.65 37.49 4.66
CA SER A 30 -6.31 36.57 3.71
C SER A 30 -7.04 37.39 2.63
N PRO A 31 -7.20 36.84 1.42
CA PRO A 31 -8.57 36.45 1.09
C PRO A 31 -8.65 35.09 0.39
N HIS A 32 -9.46 34.22 1.00
CA HIS A 32 -10.40 33.29 0.38
C HIS A 32 -10.10 32.81 -1.05
N GLN A 33 -9.78 31.52 -1.21
CA GLN A 33 -10.58 30.60 -2.03
C GLN A 33 -10.54 29.20 -1.41
N ARG A 34 -11.73 28.60 -1.25
CA ARG A 34 -11.91 27.19 -0.88
C ARG A 34 -11.04 26.32 -1.77
N ALA A 35 -10.07 25.61 -1.19
CA ALA A 35 -9.58 24.40 -1.83
C ALA A 35 -10.76 23.42 -1.84
N SER A 36 -11.39 23.25 -3.00
CA SER A 36 -12.35 22.17 -3.21
C SER A 36 -11.68 20.85 -2.82
N ASP A 37 -12.25 20.17 -1.83
CA ASP A 37 -12.07 18.73 -1.57
C ASP A 37 -12.67 17.92 -2.73
N HIS A 38 -12.15 18.13 -3.93
CA HIS A 38 -12.32 17.23 -5.04
C HIS A 38 -11.00 16.48 -5.17
N PRO A 39 -10.96 15.16 -4.88
CA PRO A 39 -9.84 14.36 -5.36
C PRO A 39 -9.93 14.42 -6.88
N GLN A 40 -9.18 15.34 -7.49
CA GLN A 40 -8.86 15.28 -8.91
C GLN A 40 -8.47 13.83 -9.19
N PRO A 41 -9.11 13.16 -10.16
CA PRO A 41 -8.58 11.90 -10.64
C PRO A 41 -7.19 12.25 -11.19
N SER A 42 -6.16 11.99 -10.38
CA SER A 42 -4.79 11.95 -10.88
C SER A 42 -4.84 11.13 -12.15
N SER A 43 -4.06 11.52 -13.16
CA SER A 43 -3.85 10.83 -14.43
C SER A 43 -3.24 9.42 -14.27
N ARG A 44 -3.74 8.63 -13.31
CA ARG A 44 -3.23 7.41 -12.70
C ARG A 44 -3.29 6.21 -13.64
N GLY A 45 -3.73 6.41 -14.88
CA GLY A 45 -3.76 5.39 -15.93
C GLY A 45 -2.93 5.72 -17.17
N GLN A 46 -2.40 6.95 -17.29
CA GLN A 46 -1.55 7.31 -18.43
C GLN A 46 -0.09 7.26 -17.98
N PRO A 47 0.79 6.49 -18.66
CA PRO A 47 2.21 6.51 -18.37
C PRO A 47 2.74 7.93 -18.54
N SER A 48 3.74 8.30 -17.74
CA SER A 48 4.39 9.60 -17.90
C SER A 48 5.00 9.71 -19.31
N PRO A 49 5.16 10.93 -19.86
CA PRO A 49 5.75 11.12 -21.18
C PRO A 49 7.11 10.42 -21.34
N ALA A 50 7.93 10.36 -20.29
CA ALA A 50 9.21 9.67 -20.30
C ALA A 50 9.05 8.14 -20.39
N GLU A 51 8.13 7.56 -19.63
CA GLU A 51 7.84 6.13 -19.68
C GLU A 51 7.28 5.72 -21.05
N ALA A 52 6.36 6.52 -21.60
CA ALA A 52 5.79 6.31 -22.93
C ALA A 52 6.86 6.44 -24.03
N ALA A 53 7.76 7.41 -23.93
CA ALA A 53 8.86 7.60 -24.89
C ALA A 53 9.76 6.36 -24.98
N GLY A 54 10.03 5.69 -23.85
CA GLY A 54 10.80 4.45 -23.83
C GLY A 54 10.13 3.32 -24.62
N ILE A 55 8.81 3.16 -24.48
CA ILE A 55 8.05 2.17 -25.23
C ILE A 55 8.00 2.54 -26.72
N ILE A 56 7.79 3.82 -27.04
CA ILE A 56 7.78 4.31 -28.42
C ILE A 56 9.13 4.06 -29.11
N ALA A 57 10.25 4.32 -28.45
CA ALA A 57 11.57 4.02 -29.00
C ALA A 57 11.71 2.52 -29.37
N ARG A 58 11.29 1.63 -28.47
CA ARG A 58 11.31 0.17 -28.71
C ARG A 58 10.40 -0.27 -29.86
N LEU A 59 9.31 0.45 -30.12
CA LEU A 59 8.44 0.21 -31.27
C LEU A 59 9.04 0.74 -32.56
N ARG A 60 9.78 1.86 -32.52
CA ARG A 60 10.43 2.47 -33.68
C ARG A 60 11.56 1.62 -34.27
N ASP A 61 12.19 0.79 -33.44
CA ASP A 61 13.24 -0.13 -33.86
C ASP A 61 12.71 -1.39 -34.58
N LYS A 62 11.39 -1.57 -34.66
CA LYS A 62 10.76 -2.73 -35.29
C LYS A 62 10.44 -2.49 -36.77
N SER A 63 10.54 -3.56 -37.55
CA SER A 63 10.07 -3.55 -38.94
C SER A 63 8.55 -3.40 -39.04
N VAL A 64 8.06 -2.95 -40.20
CA VAL A 64 6.62 -2.83 -40.47
C VAL A 64 5.91 -4.18 -40.30
N ASP A 65 6.53 -5.27 -40.77
CA ASP A 65 5.97 -6.61 -40.64
C ASP A 65 5.85 -7.05 -39.18
N GLU A 66 6.84 -6.74 -38.34
CA GLU A 66 6.75 -6.98 -36.90
C GLU A 66 5.67 -6.13 -36.24
N LEU A 67 5.54 -4.84 -36.60
CA LEU A 67 4.49 -3.97 -36.07
C LEU A 67 3.10 -4.48 -36.46
N GLN A 68 2.91 -4.90 -37.72
CA GLN A 68 1.66 -5.53 -38.15
C GLN A 68 1.39 -6.83 -37.40
N ARG A 69 2.42 -7.63 -37.13
CA ARG A 69 2.30 -8.86 -36.35
C ARG A 69 1.91 -8.56 -34.92
N LEU A 70 2.52 -7.57 -34.26
CA LEU A 70 2.14 -7.14 -32.92
C LEU A 70 0.68 -6.69 -32.82
N LEU A 71 0.12 -6.14 -33.90
CA LEU A 71 -1.28 -5.72 -33.94
C LEU A 71 -2.27 -6.87 -34.17
N LYS A 72 -1.85 -7.94 -34.88
CA LYS A 72 -2.72 -9.04 -35.31
C LYS A 72 -2.59 -10.30 -34.45
N ASP A 73 -1.41 -10.57 -33.93
CA ASP A 73 -1.05 -11.79 -33.22
C ASP A 73 -0.86 -11.53 -31.73
N LYS A 74 -1.70 -12.17 -30.92
CA LYS A 74 -1.76 -11.95 -29.47
C LYS A 74 -0.49 -12.45 -28.79
N GLU A 75 0.07 -13.55 -29.27
CA GLU A 75 1.27 -14.19 -28.74
C GLU A 75 2.49 -13.29 -28.97
N SER A 76 2.62 -12.72 -30.17
CA SER A 76 3.64 -11.71 -30.48
C SER A 76 3.49 -10.46 -29.61
N TYR A 77 2.27 -9.96 -29.41
CA TYR A 77 2.03 -8.84 -28.50
C TYR A 77 2.48 -9.17 -27.07
N ASN A 78 2.05 -10.31 -26.53
CA ASN A 78 2.39 -10.72 -25.18
C ASN A 78 3.89 -10.94 -25.00
N ALA A 79 4.57 -11.52 -26.00
CA ALA A 79 6.03 -11.69 -25.97
C ALA A 79 6.73 -10.33 -25.91
N PHE A 80 6.31 -9.35 -26.71
CA PHE A 80 6.84 -7.99 -26.65
C PHE A 80 6.52 -7.30 -25.32
N PHE A 81 5.27 -7.36 -24.86
CA PHE A 81 4.83 -6.76 -23.60
C PHE A 81 5.66 -7.29 -22.42
N ASN A 82 5.85 -8.60 -22.33
CA ASN A 82 6.66 -9.24 -21.28
C ASN A 82 8.17 -8.98 -21.45
N SER A 83 8.62 -8.55 -22.64
CA SER A 83 10.01 -8.16 -22.87
C SER A 83 10.36 -6.78 -22.30
N LEU A 84 9.35 -5.93 -22.03
CA LEU A 84 9.55 -4.56 -21.53
C LEU A 84 10.09 -4.58 -20.09
N ASP A 85 11.15 -3.81 -19.84
CA ASP A 85 11.80 -3.78 -18.52
C ASP A 85 10.89 -3.24 -17.42
N GLN A 86 9.99 -2.30 -17.76
CA GLN A 86 8.96 -1.80 -16.85
C GLN A 86 8.04 -2.94 -16.37
N VAL A 87 7.60 -3.81 -17.30
CA VAL A 87 6.73 -4.95 -16.99
C VAL A 87 7.46 -5.99 -16.16
N LYS A 88 8.73 -6.28 -16.49
CA LYS A 88 9.57 -7.20 -15.71
C LYS A 88 9.78 -6.68 -14.28
N THR A 89 10.11 -5.40 -14.14
CA THR A 89 10.34 -4.75 -12.84
C THR A 89 9.08 -4.80 -11.99
N GLN A 90 7.93 -4.43 -12.56
CA GLN A 90 6.66 -4.44 -11.84
C GLN A 90 6.24 -5.86 -11.41
N ASN A 91 6.41 -6.85 -12.29
CA ASN A 91 6.13 -8.25 -11.96
C ASN A 91 7.02 -8.74 -10.82
N ASN A 92 8.32 -8.45 -10.86
CA ASN A 92 9.25 -8.84 -9.81
C ASN A 92 8.89 -8.19 -8.47
N LEU A 93 8.61 -6.87 -8.45
CA LEU A 93 8.19 -6.16 -7.24
C LEU A 93 6.91 -6.76 -6.63
N ARG A 94 5.93 -7.10 -7.48
CA ARG A 94 4.69 -7.76 -7.03
C ARG A 94 4.98 -9.12 -6.40
N ASP A 95 5.86 -9.89 -7.01
CA ASP A 95 6.15 -11.26 -6.56
C ASP A 95 6.95 -11.26 -5.26
N GLU A 96 7.95 -10.38 -5.11
CA GLU A 96 8.65 -10.17 -3.84
C GLU A 96 7.71 -9.65 -2.76
N LEU A 97 6.84 -8.68 -3.06
CA LEU A 97 5.86 -8.18 -2.09
C LEU A 97 4.93 -9.30 -1.60
N ARG A 98 4.46 -10.16 -2.51
CA ARG A 98 3.63 -11.31 -2.15
C ARG A 98 4.39 -12.28 -1.25
N LYS A 99 5.64 -12.57 -1.59
CA LYS A 99 6.52 -13.48 -0.83
C LYS A 99 6.76 -12.94 0.58
N GLU A 100 7.16 -11.68 0.72
CA GLU A 100 7.41 -11.03 2.01
C GLU A 100 6.13 -10.98 2.87
N THR A 101 4.99 -10.64 2.27
CA THR A 101 3.70 -10.62 2.98
C THR A 101 3.36 -12.00 3.54
N LEU A 102 3.58 -13.05 2.76
CA LEU A 102 3.30 -14.42 3.16
C LEU A 102 4.27 -14.92 4.23
N GLN A 103 5.53 -14.52 4.15
CA GLN A 103 6.53 -14.82 5.18
C GLN A 103 6.18 -14.13 6.50
N LEU A 104 5.85 -12.84 6.47
CA LEU A 104 5.45 -12.08 7.65
C LEU A 104 4.19 -12.67 8.30
N ALA A 105 3.21 -13.10 7.51
CA ALA A 105 2.01 -13.74 8.03
C ALA A 105 2.31 -15.04 8.79
N ARG A 106 3.27 -15.84 8.31
CA ARG A 106 3.71 -17.08 8.99
C ARG A 106 4.42 -16.77 10.30
N GLU A 107 5.37 -15.84 10.28
CA GLU A 107 6.11 -15.44 11.48
C GLU A 107 5.19 -14.82 12.54
N ASN A 108 4.20 -14.03 12.13
CA ASN A 108 3.22 -13.47 13.04
C ASN A 108 2.36 -14.56 13.67
N LEU A 109 1.93 -15.56 12.89
CA LEU A 109 1.17 -16.69 13.44
C LEU A 109 1.95 -17.46 14.51
N GLU A 110 3.24 -17.71 14.28
CA GLU A 110 4.12 -18.36 15.25
C GLU A 110 4.28 -17.52 16.53
N LYS A 111 4.50 -16.20 16.38
CA LYS A 111 4.60 -15.27 17.52
C LYS A 111 3.31 -15.23 18.33
N GLU A 112 2.15 -15.20 17.69
CA GLU A 112 0.84 -15.24 18.37
C GLU A 112 0.66 -16.54 19.17
N GLN A 113 1.05 -17.69 18.62
CA GLN A 113 1.05 -18.96 19.36
C GLN A 113 1.92 -18.88 20.61
N ARG A 114 3.15 -18.39 20.47
CA ARG A 114 4.09 -18.25 21.60
C ARG A 114 3.60 -17.26 22.66
N ILE A 115 3.01 -16.14 22.24
CA ILE A 115 2.41 -15.16 23.14
C ILE A 115 1.27 -15.79 23.94
N SER A 116 0.44 -16.61 23.30
CA SER A 116 -0.65 -17.33 23.98
C SER A 116 -0.13 -18.29 25.06
N GLU A 117 0.91 -19.06 24.77
CA GLU A 117 1.56 -19.95 25.75
C GLU A 117 2.08 -19.17 26.96
N LEU A 118 2.80 -18.07 26.73
CA LEU A 118 3.36 -17.25 27.79
C LEU A 118 2.27 -16.58 28.64
N ARG A 119 1.19 -16.10 28.02
CA ARG A 119 0.02 -15.57 28.73
C ARG A 119 -0.59 -16.62 29.66
N ASN A 120 -0.77 -17.85 29.16
CA ASN A 120 -1.22 -18.96 29.98
C ASN A 120 -0.23 -19.24 31.13
N GLN A 121 1.07 -19.23 30.86
CA GLN A 121 2.07 -19.43 31.92
C GLN A 121 1.97 -18.39 33.03
N VAL A 122 1.90 -17.11 32.69
CA VAL A 122 1.75 -16.03 33.67
C VAL A 122 0.43 -16.17 34.43
N GLN A 123 -0.67 -16.46 33.73
CA GLN A 123 -1.99 -16.56 34.33
C GLN A 123 -2.15 -17.75 35.28
N TYR A 124 -1.55 -18.91 34.97
CA TYR A 124 -1.73 -20.13 35.76
C TYR A 124 -0.59 -20.41 36.75
N TYR A 125 0.66 -20.03 36.46
CA TYR A 125 1.82 -20.43 37.26
C TYR A 125 2.33 -19.35 38.23
N LEU A 126 2.02 -18.07 37.97
CA LEU A 126 2.36 -17.00 38.91
C LEU A 126 1.55 -17.09 40.22
N PRO A 127 0.23 -17.40 40.21
CA PRO A 127 -0.55 -17.56 41.45
C PRO A 127 -0.20 -18.78 42.29
N LEU A 128 0.53 -19.76 41.73
CA LEU A 128 0.97 -20.97 42.43
C LEU A 128 2.33 -20.79 43.11
N LYS A 129 3.03 -19.68 42.84
CA LYS A 129 4.35 -19.35 43.42
C LYS A 129 4.29 -18.24 44.48
N LEU A 130 3.10 -17.69 44.74
CA LEU A 130 2.79 -16.69 45.77
C LEU A 130 1.87 -17.32 46.81
#